data_AF-A0A9E3U327-F1
#
_entry.id   AF-A0A9E3U327-F1
#
_cell.length_a   1.000
_cell.length_b   1.000
_cell.length_c   1.000
_cell.angle_alpha   90.00
_cell.angle_beta   90.00
_cell.angle_gamma   90.00
#
_symmetry.space_group_name_H-M   'P 1'
#
loop_
_entity.id
_entity.type
_entity.pdbx_description
1 polymer ?
#
loop_
_entity_poly.entity_id
_entity_poly.type
_entity_poly.pdbx_seq_one_letter_code
_entity_poly.pdbx_strand_id
1 'polypeptide(L)'
;MVMLGACAVACGGKAPEAKEPSAPQSGANDKAPADGVVRPITQGQLQVAHFASGDGTIGLVLDRTGKTPKVQIDGEKEITELTMVEDVFAGQRRGFYLKSPDGKNVLYLSTGGSLKIFRGRDSFALSSDAPAKPLPAATVTGQWVAAKSEWDKHVEALTPLSFLAKSSQFTSEDSGNLAKVSEAIAVVTPDLLVRVTERGAKDARWNPASPYVGNTEHAAGSFGLNPSNNAWADAKAKGGLAKWGGELDHDGVQFNRPTRSRMFALKGWAPPLAVGTPGFIWEMRGGTVVFVTLDGGRYQISVGNDPSPVLEKGAGPQSGWPAPLQHALVDMGTVRMFAKGKAIPENVAKEIDTLDDAYFDCFNKVWKSAKEERDKIEASALSANEKWGKLSGVEKSAELKAPKQCAPDLKKLETRLISFIEARNVERTAIYDKAKSRFK
;
A
#
# COMPACT_ATOMS: atom_id res chain seq x y z
N MET A 1 -1.70 -10.44 -46.39
CA MET A 1 -1.77 -9.30 -47.33
C MET A 1 -3.22 -8.83 -47.34
N VAL A 2 -3.55 -7.88 -46.46
CA VAL A 2 -4.86 -7.22 -46.39
C VAL A 2 -4.53 -5.76 -46.05
N MET A 3 -4.82 -4.87 -46.99
CA MET A 3 -4.75 -3.42 -46.83
C MET A 3 -5.84 -2.96 -45.85
N LEU A 4 -5.49 -2.05 -44.95
CA LEU A 4 -6.45 -1.21 -44.25
C LEU A 4 -6.04 0.25 -44.48
N GLY A 5 -6.87 0.91 -45.29
CA GLY A 5 -6.71 2.27 -45.76
C GLY A 5 -7.03 3.29 -44.67
N ALA A 6 -6.33 4.41 -44.77
CA ALA A 6 -6.57 5.62 -44.01
C ALA A 6 -7.82 6.34 -44.53
N CYS A 7 -8.68 6.79 -43.60
CA CYS A 7 -9.64 7.86 -43.84
C CYS A 7 -9.35 8.99 -42.85
N ALA A 8 -8.84 10.10 -43.39
CA ALA A 8 -8.76 11.38 -42.71
C ALA A 8 -10.13 12.07 -42.81
N VAL A 9 -10.66 12.53 -41.67
CA VAL A 9 -11.78 13.48 -41.62
C VAL A 9 -11.26 14.75 -40.97
N ALA A 10 -11.17 15.79 -41.78
CA ALA A 10 -10.89 17.15 -41.38
C ALA A 10 -12.17 17.81 -40.85
N CYS A 11 -12.12 18.34 -39.63
CA CYS A 11 -13.07 19.32 -39.14
C CYS A 11 -12.32 20.62 -38.84
N GLY A 12 -12.55 21.62 -39.67
CA GLY A 12 -12.10 22.99 -39.44
C GLY A 12 -12.95 23.66 -38.35
N GLY A 13 -12.27 24.24 -37.37
CA GLY A 13 -12.84 25.17 -36.40
C GLY A 13 -11.85 26.32 -36.21
N LYS A 14 -12.23 27.53 -36.63
CA LYS A 14 -11.47 28.77 -36.47
C LYS A 14 -11.16 29.02 -34.99
N ALA A 15 -9.88 29.17 -34.65
CA ALA A 15 -9.45 29.68 -33.36
C ALA A 15 -9.73 31.20 -33.27
N PRO A 16 -10.24 31.72 -32.14
CA PRO A 16 -10.36 33.16 -31.95
C PRO A 16 -8.97 33.78 -31.74
N GLU A 17 -8.76 34.95 -32.33
CA GLU A 17 -7.57 35.80 -32.15
C GLU A 17 -7.31 36.04 -30.66
N ALA A 18 -6.15 35.57 -30.18
CA ALA A 18 -5.60 35.99 -28.90
C ALA A 18 -5.10 37.42 -29.05
N LYS A 19 -5.77 38.37 -28.38
CA LYS A 19 -5.21 39.71 -28.14
C LYS A 19 -3.92 39.55 -27.34
N GLU A 20 -2.84 40.14 -27.84
CA GLU A 20 -1.60 40.35 -27.09
C GLU A 20 -1.91 41.03 -25.74
N PRO A 21 -1.35 40.54 -24.62
CA PRO A 21 -1.33 41.32 -23.41
C PRO A 21 -0.33 42.47 -23.59
N SER A 22 -0.87 43.69 -23.65
CA SER A 22 -0.11 44.93 -23.65
C SER A 22 0.96 44.94 -22.56
N ALA A 23 2.15 45.42 -22.94
CA ALA A 23 3.27 45.66 -22.04
C ALA A 23 2.84 46.46 -20.79
N PRO A 24 3.40 46.19 -19.60
CA PRO A 24 3.11 47.01 -18.43
C PRO A 24 3.67 48.41 -18.67
N GLN A 25 2.76 49.39 -18.75
CA GLN A 25 3.10 50.80 -18.77
C GLN A 25 3.88 51.15 -17.50
N SER A 26 5.08 51.69 -17.71
CA SER A 26 5.89 52.35 -16.69
C SER A 26 5.18 53.61 -16.20
N GLY A 27 4.29 53.44 -15.22
CA GLY A 27 3.71 54.54 -14.45
C GLY A 27 4.56 54.79 -13.21
N ALA A 28 5.51 55.72 -13.33
CA ALA A 28 6.11 56.37 -12.16
C ALA A 28 5.00 57.06 -11.38
N ASN A 29 4.63 56.48 -10.23
CA ASN A 29 3.90 57.19 -9.19
C ASN A 29 4.77 57.16 -7.94
N ASP A 30 5.66 58.14 -7.87
CA ASP A 30 6.32 58.57 -6.64
C ASP A 30 5.25 59.11 -5.69
N LYS A 31 4.66 58.21 -4.92
CA LYS A 31 4.06 58.54 -3.64
C LYS A 31 4.51 57.50 -2.63
N ALA A 32 5.34 57.95 -1.69
CA ALA A 32 5.66 57.21 -0.48
C ALA A 32 4.35 56.71 0.16
N PRO A 33 4.25 55.42 0.52
CA PRO A 33 3.09 54.93 1.24
C PRO A 33 3.07 55.59 2.63
N ALA A 34 1.87 55.99 3.06
CA ALA A 34 1.65 56.50 4.41
C ALA A 34 2.08 55.46 5.45
N ASP A 35 2.80 55.93 6.47
CA ASP A 35 3.26 55.13 7.61
C ASP A 35 2.10 54.36 8.26
N GLY A 36 2.31 53.06 8.52
CA GLY A 36 1.49 52.29 9.47
C GLY A 36 0.51 51.25 8.91
N VAL A 37 0.52 50.91 7.62
CA VAL A 37 -0.34 49.83 7.09
C VAL A 37 0.46 48.55 6.82
N VAL A 38 0.39 47.59 7.76
CA VAL A 38 0.89 46.22 7.58
C VAL A 38 0.08 45.51 6.50
N ARG A 39 0.72 45.14 5.38
CA ARG A 39 0.11 44.34 4.31
C ARG A 39 0.71 42.92 4.26
N PRO A 40 -0.08 41.89 3.93
CA PRO A 40 0.44 40.54 3.74
C PRO A 40 1.39 40.47 2.52
N ILE A 41 2.53 39.80 2.66
CA ILE A 41 3.63 39.78 1.67
C ILE A 41 3.40 38.71 0.60
N THR A 42 2.88 39.07 -0.57
CA THR A 42 2.91 38.12 -1.70
C THR A 42 4.37 37.84 -2.13
N GLN A 43 4.63 36.69 -2.77
CA GLN A 43 5.98 36.24 -3.14
C GLN A 43 6.84 37.30 -3.88
N GLY A 44 6.21 38.29 -4.52
CA GLY A 44 6.87 39.33 -5.32
C GLY A 44 7.14 40.68 -4.64
N GLN A 45 6.82 40.91 -3.35
CA GLN A 45 6.78 42.29 -2.83
C GLN A 45 7.96 42.77 -1.98
N LEU A 46 8.76 41.91 -1.35
CA LEU A 46 10.01 42.32 -0.70
C LEU A 46 11.06 41.22 -0.86
N GLN A 47 12.03 41.45 -1.75
CA GLN A 47 13.18 40.55 -1.92
C GLN A 47 14.21 40.76 -0.82
N VAL A 48 14.33 41.95 -0.24
CA VAL A 48 15.13 42.22 0.95
C VAL A 48 14.39 43.20 1.85
N ALA A 49 14.24 42.86 3.14
CA ALA A 49 13.67 43.77 4.12
C ALA A 49 14.12 43.40 5.53
N HIS A 50 14.05 44.39 6.43
CA HIS A 50 14.08 44.16 7.85
C HIS A 50 12.67 43.79 8.33
N PHE A 51 12.64 42.93 9.35
CA PHE A 51 11.44 42.37 9.93
C PHE A 51 11.55 42.38 11.44
N ALA A 52 10.50 42.82 12.12
CA ALA A 52 10.43 42.81 13.57
C ALA A 52 9.17 42.10 14.09
N SER A 53 9.26 41.52 15.29
CA SER A 53 8.09 41.05 16.05
C SER A 53 7.28 42.24 16.58
N GLY A 54 5.99 42.04 16.87
CA GLY A 54 5.10 43.12 17.30
C GLY A 54 5.49 43.78 18.63
N ASP A 55 6.28 43.09 19.45
CA ASP A 55 6.86 43.58 20.71
C ASP A 55 8.30 44.13 20.54
N GLY A 56 8.85 44.09 19.33
CA GLY A 56 10.20 44.57 19.00
C GLY A 56 11.35 43.72 19.58
N THR A 57 11.06 42.56 20.16
CA THR A 57 12.09 41.72 20.80
C THR A 57 12.93 40.93 19.81
N ILE A 58 12.40 40.67 18.62
CA ILE A 58 13.09 39.91 17.57
C ILE A 58 13.11 40.76 16.31
N GLY A 59 14.32 41.10 15.85
CA GLY A 59 14.58 41.74 14.56
C GLY A 59 15.44 40.84 13.66
N LEU A 60 15.24 40.92 12.34
CA LEU A 60 16.09 40.24 11.36
C LEU A 60 16.03 40.89 9.99
N VAL A 61 17.06 40.67 9.19
CA VAL A 61 17.06 40.92 7.75
C VAL A 61 16.88 39.59 7.02
N LEU A 62 15.88 39.52 6.14
CA LEU A 62 15.69 38.42 5.19
C LEU A 62 16.01 38.90 3.78
N ASP A 63 16.98 38.25 3.14
CA ASP A 63 17.43 38.51 1.77
C ASP A 63 17.12 37.32 0.87
N ARG A 64 16.27 37.52 -0.13
CA ARG A 64 15.81 36.54 -1.13
C ARG A 64 16.23 36.93 -2.55
N THR A 65 17.18 37.86 -2.70
CA THR A 65 17.65 38.31 -4.02
C THR A 65 18.57 37.30 -4.70
N GLY A 66 19.22 36.44 -3.91
CA GLY A 66 20.09 35.38 -4.41
C GLY A 66 19.36 34.11 -4.82
N LYS A 67 20.13 33.12 -5.30
CA LYS A 67 19.64 31.77 -5.64
C LYS A 67 19.01 31.06 -4.43
N THR A 68 19.51 31.34 -3.24
CA THR A 68 19.05 30.82 -1.95
C THR A 68 18.79 32.00 -1.01
N PRO A 69 17.71 31.98 -0.22
CA PRO A 69 17.48 33.01 0.78
C PRO A 69 18.57 33.00 1.85
N LYS A 70 18.86 34.17 2.42
CA LYS A 70 19.74 34.36 3.56
C LYS A 70 19.02 35.11 4.65
N VAL A 71 19.39 34.84 5.90
CA VAL A 71 18.89 35.58 7.05
C VAL A 71 20.03 36.00 7.96
N GLN A 72 19.93 37.21 8.51
CA GLN A 72 20.74 37.66 9.64
C GLN A 72 19.79 38.15 10.72
N ILE A 73 19.92 37.60 11.92
CA ILE A 73 19.12 38.03 13.07
C ILE A 73 19.87 39.16 13.78
N ASP A 74 19.14 40.16 14.25
CA ASP A 74 19.71 41.30 14.97
C ASP A 74 20.52 40.86 16.19
N GLY A 75 21.70 41.47 16.33
CA GLY A 75 22.67 41.12 17.37
C GLY A 75 23.48 39.85 17.08
N GLU A 76 23.10 39.03 16.10
CA GLU A 76 23.87 37.87 15.66
C GLU A 76 24.84 38.24 14.52
N LYS A 77 26.05 37.67 14.58
CA LYS A 77 27.07 37.85 13.53
C LYS A 77 26.86 36.91 12.35
N GLU A 78 26.09 35.84 12.55
CA GLU A 78 25.91 34.80 11.57
C GLU A 78 24.90 35.21 10.49
N ILE A 79 25.27 34.96 9.24
CA ILE A 79 24.39 35.06 8.08
C ILE A 79 24.17 33.65 7.58
N THR A 80 22.95 33.16 7.70
CA THR A 80 22.62 31.77 7.40
C THR A 80 21.93 31.67 6.04
N GLU A 81 22.48 30.81 5.17
CA GLU A 81 21.82 30.38 3.94
C GLU A 81 20.65 29.43 4.27
N LEU A 82 19.50 29.64 3.63
CA LEU A 82 18.28 28.90 3.89
C LEU A 82 17.85 28.10 2.67
N THR A 83 17.28 26.93 2.93
CA THR A 83 16.60 26.09 1.93
C THR A 83 15.10 26.26 2.05
N MET A 84 14.43 26.61 0.94
CA MET A 84 12.98 26.69 0.88
C MET A 84 12.37 25.31 0.66
N VAL A 85 11.46 24.92 1.54
CA VAL A 85 10.75 23.63 1.51
C VAL A 85 9.26 23.92 1.45
N GLU A 86 8.58 23.46 0.40
CA GLU A 86 7.14 23.66 0.26
C GLU A 86 6.36 22.99 1.40
N ASP A 87 5.41 23.72 1.97
CA ASP A 87 4.41 23.18 2.89
C ASP A 87 3.11 22.98 2.12
N VAL A 88 2.72 21.72 1.94
CA VAL A 88 1.52 21.30 1.21
C VAL A 88 0.59 20.55 2.17
N PHE A 89 -0.68 20.93 2.19
CA PHE A 89 -1.71 20.26 2.97
C PHE A 89 -2.92 19.97 2.08
N ALA A 90 -3.38 18.73 2.08
CA ALA A 90 -4.48 18.27 1.22
C ALA A 90 -4.32 18.64 -0.26
N GLY A 91 -3.08 18.58 -0.78
CA GLY A 91 -2.76 18.94 -2.17
C GLY A 91 -2.68 20.45 -2.46
N GLN A 92 -2.90 21.32 -1.46
CA GLN A 92 -2.78 22.78 -1.61
C GLN A 92 -1.53 23.30 -0.91
N ARG A 93 -0.77 24.15 -1.59
CA ARG A 93 0.41 24.82 -1.01
C ARG A 93 -0.02 25.89 -0.01
N ARG A 94 0.40 25.76 1.24
CA ARG A 94 0.16 26.72 2.34
C ARG A 94 1.28 27.74 2.50
N GLY A 95 2.50 27.39 2.10
CA GLY A 95 3.67 28.25 2.27
C GLY A 95 4.99 27.53 2.04
N PHE A 96 6.05 28.07 2.64
CA PHE A 96 7.40 27.54 2.59
C PHE A 96 8.02 27.60 3.99
N TYR A 97 8.58 26.48 4.46
CA TYR A 97 9.56 26.49 5.52
C TYR A 97 10.91 26.90 4.96
N LEU A 98 11.58 27.85 5.59
CA LEU A 98 12.96 28.20 5.27
C LEU A 98 13.85 27.59 6.34
N LYS A 99 14.62 26.58 5.95
CA LYS A 99 15.44 25.77 6.85
C LYS A 99 16.91 26.12 6.76
N SER A 100 17.59 26.15 7.90
CA SER A 100 19.05 26.22 7.97
C SER A 100 19.69 24.91 7.50
N PRO A 101 21.02 24.89 7.22
CA PRO A 101 21.70 23.68 6.76
C PRO A 101 21.62 22.49 7.75
N ASP A 102 21.47 22.76 9.05
CA ASP A 102 21.25 21.74 10.09
C ASP A 102 19.80 21.23 10.15
N GLY A 103 18.91 21.73 9.28
CA GLY A 103 17.54 21.28 9.11
C GLY A 103 16.52 21.86 10.07
N LYS A 104 16.91 22.81 10.94
CA LYS A 104 15.96 23.54 11.77
C LYS A 104 15.11 24.48 10.92
N ASN A 105 13.83 24.60 11.26
CA ASN A 105 13.00 25.64 10.70
C ASN A 105 13.47 26.97 11.26
N VAL A 106 13.89 27.90 10.41
CA VAL A 106 14.28 29.25 10.83
C VAL A 106 13.10 30.20 10.60
N LEU A 107 12.53 30.17 9.40
CA LEU A 107 11.36 30.99 9.04
C LEU A 107 10.24 30.16 8.43
N TYR A 108 9.02 30.67 8.47
CA TYR A 108 7.90 30.20 7.65
C TYR A 108 7.29 31.38 6.90
N LEU A 109 7.16 31.23 5.57
CA LEU A 109 6.53 32.20 4.69
C LEU A 109 5.25 31.59 4.11
N SER A 110 4.08 32.07 4.52
CA SER A 110 2.81 31.58 3.98
C SER A 110 2.56 32.08 2.56
N THR A 111 1.68 31.41 1.82
CA THR A 111 1.19 31.88 0.51
C THR A 111 0.40 33.18 0.63
N GLY A 112 -0.25 33.40 1.77
CA GLY A 112 -0.89 34.66 2.13
C GLY A 112 0.09 35.74 2.58
N GLY A 113 1.38 35.45 2.68
CA GLY A 113 2.41 36.45 2.95
C GLY A 113 2.68 36.81 4.40
N SER A 114 2.18 36.01 5.33
CA SER A 114 2.64 36.08 6.72
C SER A 114 4.02 35.45 6.86
N LEU A 115 4.90 36.13 7.61
CA LEU A 115 6.21 35.64 7.97
C LEU A 115 6.24 35.30 9.47
N LYS A 116 6.87 34.18 9.81
CA LYS A 116 7.14 33.80 11.20
C LYS A 116 8.58 33.35 11.35
N ILE A 117 9.17 33.59 12.52
CA ILE A 117 10.45 33.01 12.95
C ILE A 117 10.22 31.96 14.03
N PHE A 118 11.00 30.88 14.00
CA PHE A 118 11.02 29.87 15.05
C PHE A 118 12.24 30.06 15.96
N ARG A 119 12.01 30.03 17.27
CA ARG A 119 13.06 29.99 18.30
C ARG A 119 12.75 28.84 19.25
N GLY A 120 13.51 27.76 19.12
CA GLY A 120 13.19 26.52 19.84
C GLY A 120 11.83 25.95 19.41
N ARG A 121 10.89 25.86 20.35
CA ARG A 121 9.51 25.41 20.08
C ARG A 121 8.53 26.56 19.83
N ASP A 122 8.96 27.80 20.07
CA ASP A 122 8.11 28.98 19.95
C ASP A 122 8.16 29.54 18.53
N SER A 123 7.08 30.20 18.13
CA SER A 123 6.99 30.91 16.85
C SER A 123 6.48 32.33 17.04
N PHE A 124 7.16 33.29 16.41
CA PHE A 124 6.84 34.71 16.50
C PHE A 124 6.45 35.24 15.12
N ALA A 125 5.33 35.95 15.05
CA ALA A 125 4.93 36.62 13.82
C ALA A 125 5.81 37.84 13.58
N LEU A 126 6.22 38.03 12.32
CA LEU A 126 7.07 39.13 11.91
C LEU A 126 6.34 40.00 10.89
N SER A 127 6.52 41.31 11.01
CA SER A 127 6.07 42.29 10.03
C SER A 127 7.28 43.04 9.49
N SER A 128 7.24 43.43 8.22
CA SER A 128 8.27 44.32 7.69
C SER A 128 8.09 45.69 8.32
N ASP A 129 9.16 46.23 8.87
CA ASP A 129 9.22 47.51 9.57
C ASP A 129 10.17 48.50 8.88
N ALA A 130 11.19 48.01 8.15
CA ALA A 130 12.09 48.86 7.38
C ALA A 130 12.65 48.17 6.11
N PRO A 131 13.04 48.95 5.08
CA PRO A 131 13.85 48.43 3.98
C PRO A 131 15.24 48.02 4.50
N ALA A 132 15.82 46.97 3.92
CA ALA A 132 17.17 46.52 4.26
C ALA A 132 18.05 46.40 3.01
N LYS A 133 19.37 46.51 3.21
CA LYS A 133 20.35 46.24 2.16
C LYS A 133 20.52 44.73 1.99
N PRO A 134 20.84 44.24 0.78
CA PRO A 134 21.21 42.85 0.58
C PRO A 134 22.30 42.41 1.56
N LEU A 135 22.16 41.21 2.09
CA LEU A 135 23.14 40.67 3.02
C LEU A 135 24.43 40.32 2.25
N PRO A 136 25.61 40.41 2.87
CA PRO A 136 26.84 39.88 2.27
C PRO A 136 26.78 38.34 2.14
N ALA A 137 27.91 37.71 1.80
CA ALA A 137 27.98 36.25 1.71
C ALA A 137 27.58 35.60 3.04
N ALA A 138 26.86 34.47 2.96
CA ALA A 138 26.47 33.72 4.14
C ALA A 138 27.71 33.16 4.85
N THR A 139 27.77 33.30 6.17
CA THR A 139 28.82 32.70 7.01
C THR A 139 28.50 31.25 7.35
N VAL A 140 27.22 30.87 7.31
CA VAL A 140 26.74 29.49 7.44
C VAL A 140 26.11 29.09 6.10
N THR A 141 26.74 28.15 5.40
CA THR A 141 26.37 27.74 4.03
C THR A 141 25.95 26.27 3.97
N GLY A 142 25.18 25.92 2.94
CA GLY A 142 24.76 24.54 2.67
C GLY A 142 23.28 24.42 2.36
N GLN A 143 22.92 23.38 1.61
CA GLN A 143 21.51 23.04 1.37
C GLN A 143 21.06 22.01 2.39
N TRP A 144 19.93 22.27 3.03
CA TRP A 144 19.23 21.23 3.76
C TRP A 144 18.73 20.19 2.77
N VAL A 145 19.15 18.96 2.95
CA VAL A 145 18.59 17.81 2.25
C VAL A 145 17.69 17.09 3.24
N ALA A 146 16.43 16.87 2.85
CA ALA A 146 15.52 16.07 3.66
C ALA A 146 16.18 14.72 3.94
N ALA A 147 16.26 14.34 5.22
CA ALA A 147 16.65 12.99 5.56
C ALA A 147 15.67 12.04 4.85
N LYS A 148 16.22 11.09 4.09
CA LYS A 148 15.40 10.05 3.46
C LYS A 148 14.55 9.39 4.54
N SER A 149 13.27 9.17 4.25
CA SER A 149 12.44 8.41 5.16
C SER A 149 13.03 7.00 5.34
N GLU A 150 12.76 6.34 6.46
CA GLU A 150 13.19 4.95 6.63
C GLU A 150 12.58 4.07 5.52
N TRP A 151 11.36 4.38 5.08
CA TRP A 151 10.76 3.76 3.90
C TRP A 151 11.62 3.91 2.65
N ASP A 152 12.07 5.12 2.30
CA ASP A 152 12.95 5.35 1.14
C ASP A 152 14.26 4.57 1.28
N LYS A 153 14.86 4.58 2.47
CA LYS A 153 16.10 3.85 2.75
C LYS A 153 15.93 2.35 2.53
N HIS A 154 14.84 1.76 3.01
CA HIS A 154 14.56 0.35 2.79
C HIS A 154 14.25 0.03 1.33
N VAL A 155 13.49 0.88 0.63
CA VAL A 155 13.22 0.71 -0.81
C VAL A 155 14.53 0.74 -1.59
N GLU A 156 15.42 1.69 -1.32
CA GLU A 156 16.74 1.78 -1.95
C GLU A 156 17.63 0.58 -1.61
N ALA A 157 17.56 0.06 -0.39
CA ALA A 157 18.34 -1.10 0.04
C ALA A 157 17.87 -2.41 -0.61
N LEU A 158 16.56 -2.58 -0.81
CA LEU A 158 15.95 -3.82 -1.30
C LEU A 158 15.78 -3.86 -2.83
N THR A 159 15.60 -2.70 -3.48
CA THR A 159 15.44 -2.63 -4.96
C THR A 159 16.56 -3.33 -5.73
N PRO A 160 17.86 -3.14 -5.41
CA PRO A 160 18.95 -3.84 -6.07
C PRO A 160 18.98 -5.36 -5.85
N LEU A 161 18.23 -5.86 -4.86
CA LEU A 161 18.09 -7.29 -4.57
C LEU A 161 16.90 -7.93 -5.31
N SER A 162 16.16 -7.15 -6.11
CA SER A 162 15.10 -7.71 -6.94
C SER A 162 15.67 -8.66 -8.00
N PHE A 163 15.13 -9.86 -8.03
CA PHE A 163 15.45 -10.88 -9.02
C PHE A 163 15.09 -10.44 -10.43
N LEU A 164 13.90 -9.87 -10.64
CA LEU A 164 13.48 -9.37 -11.95
C LEU A 164 14.36 -8.24 -12.48
N ALA A 165 15.00 -7.45 -11.61
CA ALA A 165 15.96 -6.43 -12.03
C ALA A 165 17.22 -7.02 -12.69
N LYS A 166 17.54 -8.30 -12.43
CA LYS A 166 18.72 -9.00 -12.98
C LYS A 166 18.37 -10.14 -13.94
N SER A 167 17.10 -10.54 -14.02
CA SER A 167 16.65 -11.71 -14.80
C SER A 167 15.41 -11.36 -15.63
N SER A 168 15.62 -10.64 -16.73
CA SER A 168 14.55 -10.11 -17.59
C SER A 168 13.76 -11.18 -18.36
N GLN A 169 14.20 -12.44 -18.35
CA GLN A 169 13.48 -13.57 -18.96
C GLN A 169 12.28 -14.03 -18.13
N PHE A 170 12.16 -13.56 -16.88
CA PHE A 170 11.03 -13.85 -16.00
C PHE A 170 10.07 -12.66 -15.94
N THR A 171 8.81 -12.95 -15.69
CA THR A 171 7.77 -11.94 -15.45
C THR A 171 7.37 -11.89 -13.98
N SER A 172 6.55 -10.91 -13.61
CA SER A 172 5.97 -10.86 -12.27
C SER A 172 5.03 -12.04 -12.00
N GLU A 173 4.27 -12.49 -13.01
CA GLU A 173 3.34 -13.61 -12.94
C GLU A 173 4.05 -14.95 -12.70
N ASP A 174 5.26 -15.12 -13.24
CA ASP A 174 6.08 -16.33 -13.09
C ASP A 174 6.35 -16.69 -11.61
N SER A 175 6.31 -15.72 -10.69
CA SER A 175 6.43 -15.97 -9.24
C SER A 175 5.34 -16.88 -8.66
N GLY A 176 4.19 -16.99 -9.32
CA GLY A 176 3.12 -17.92 -8.92
C GLY A 176 3.32 -19.35 -9.43
N ASN A 177 4.13 -19.52 -10.47
CA ASN A 177 4.35 -20.79 -11.16
C ASN A 177 5.53 -21.54 -10.52
N LEU A 178 5.26 -22.68 -9.88
CA LEU A 178 6.29 -23.44 -9.16
C LEU A 178 7.42 -23.95 -10.07
N ALA A 179 7.11 -24.29 -11.33
CA ALA A 179 8.15 -24.66 -12.29
C ALA A 179 9.06 -23.47 -12.61
N LYS A 180 8.49 -22.28 -12.81
CA LYS A 180 9.27 -21.04 -13.03
C LYS A 180 10.05 -20.62 -11.80
N VAL A 181 9.51 -20.80 -10.59
CA VAL A 181 10.26 -20.59 -9.36
C VAL A 181 11.43 -21.57 -9.25
N SER A 182 11.24 -22.83 -9.64
CA SER A 182 12.35 -23.80 -9.72
C SER A 182 13.42 -23.38 -10.74
N GLU A 183 13.03 -22.86 -11.92
CA GLU A 183 13.95 -22.31 -12.91
C GLU A 183 14.70 -21.09 -12.36
N ALA A 184 13.99 -20.18 -11.68
CA ALA A 184 14.58 -19.00 -11.04
C ALA A 184 15.60 -19.39 -9.96
N ILE A 185 15.29 -20.36 -9.11
CA ILE A 185 16.24 -20.90 -8.12
C ILE A 185 17.48 -21.47 -8.80
N ALA A 186 17.36 -22.05 -10.01
CA ALA A 186 18.50 -22.56 -10.76
C ALA A 186 19.39 -21.48 -11.39
N VAL A 187 19.00 -20.20 -11.37
CA VAL A 187 19.80 -19.10 -11.92
C VAL A 187 20.07 -17.97 -10.92
N VAL A 188 19.31 -17.89 -9.82
CA VAL A 188 19.51 -16.87 -8.78
C VAL A 188 20.91 -17.00 -8.17
N THR A 189 21.57 -15.86 -8.04
CA THR A 189 22.93 -15.74 -7.51
C THR A 189 22.88 -15.52 -5.99
N PRO A 190 23.92 -15.94 -5.23
CA PRO A 190 23.91 -15.83 -3.77
C PRO A 190 23.71 -14.41 -3.22
N ASP A 191 24.12 -13.37 -3.95
CA ASP A 191 23.96 -11.96 -3.56
C ASP A 191 22.51 -11.46 -3.61
N LEU A 192 21.62 -12.19 -4.29
CA LEU A 192 20.18 -11.89 -4.35
C LEU A 192 19.37 -12.62 -3.27
N LEU A 193 19.99 -13.55 -2.55
CA LEU A 193 19.33 -14.26 -1.48
C LEU A 193 19.14 -13.33 -0.28
N VAL A 194 18.02 -13.51 0.40
CA VAL A 194 17.70 -12.85 1.66
C VAL A 194 17.07 -13.86 2.61
N ARG A 195 16.99 -13.52 3.89
CA ARG A 195 16.26 -14.31 4.89
C ARG A 195 15.45 -13.43 5.82
N VAL A 196 14.41 -14.03 6.38
CA VAL A 196 13.52 -13.37 7.34
C VAL A 196 14.25 -13.09 8.65
N THR A 197 14.20 -11.84 9.12
CA THR A 197 14.81 -11.43 10.41
C THR A 197 13.89 -11.79 11.58
N GLU A 198 14.39 -11.67 12.81
CA GLU A 198 13.56 -11.84 14.02
C GLU A 198 12.35 -10.88 14.02
N ARG A 199 12.61 -9.63 13.62
CA ARG A 199 11.54 -8.64 13.42
C ARG A 199 10.59 -9.03 12.29
N GLY A 200 11.13 -9.51 11.17
CA GLY A 200 10.32 -10.01 10.06
C GLY A 200 9.34 -11.10 10.52
N ALA A 201 9.81 -12.03 11.35
CA ALA A 201 8.96 -13.09 11.91
C ALA A 201 7.98 -12.59 12.98
N LYS A 202 8.24 -11.49 13.67
CA LYS A 202 7.38 -11.01 14.75
C LYS A 202 6.34 -9.99 14.29
N ASP A 203 6.79 -9.02 13.50
CA ASP A 203 6.06 -7.76 13.28
C ASP A 203 5.64 -7.56 11.82
N ALA A 204 6.26 -8.28 10.87
CA ALA A 204 5.91 -8.13 9.46
C ALA A 204 4.58 -8.83 9.15
N ARG A 205 3.73 -8.12 8.39
CA ARG A 205 2.47 -8.66 7.89
C ARG A 205 2.72 -9.38 6.57
N TRP A 206 3.10 -10.65 6.67
CA TRP A 206 3.26 -11.55 5.52
C TRP A 206 1.90 -11.88 4.91
N ASN A 207 1.45 -11.06 3.97
CA ASN A 207 0.29 -11.43 3.17
C ASN A 207 0.72 -12.54 2.21
N PRO A 208 -0.05 -13.62 2.04
CA PRO A 208 0.11 -14.46 0.86
C PRO A 208 -0.01 -13.54 -0.36
N ALA A 209 0.95 -13.57 -1.28
CA ALA A 209 0.91 -12.66 -2.43
C ALA A 209 -0.18 -13.06 -3.46
N SER A 210 -0.91 -14.14 -3.20
CA SER A 210 -1.93 -14.70 -4.08
C SER A 210 -3.08 -13.78 -4.55
N PRO A 211 -3.49 -12.69 -3.84
CA PRO A 211 -4.47 -11.78 -4.43
C PRO A 211 -3.91 -10.98 -5.62
N TYR A 212 -2.58 -10.95 -5.80
CA TYR A 212 -1.91 -10.22 -6.88
C TYR A 212 -0.91 -11.15 -7.59
N VAL A 213 -1.29 -11.78 -8.70
CA VAL A 213 -0.32 -12.47 -9.56
C VAL A 213 0.12 -11.49 -10.65
N GLY A 214 1.34 -10.97 -10.51
CA GLY A 214 1.87 -9.89 -11.33
C GLY A 214 1.02 -8.62 -11.26
N ASN A 215 0.79 -7.94 -12.39
CA ASN A 215 0.01 -6.68 -12.44
C ASN A 215 -1.51 -6.91 -12.38
N THR A 216 -1.93 -8.15 -12.25
CA THR A 216 -3.33 -8.49 -12.23
C THR A 216 -3.84 -8.36 -10.80
N GLU A 217 -4.51 -7.25 -10.53
CA GLU A 217 -5.38 -7.12 -9.37
C GLU A 217 -6.75 -7.70 -9.75
N HIS A 218 -7.32 -8.53 -8.88
CA HIS A 218 -8.77 -8.63 -8.86
C HIS A 218 -9.26 -7.59 -7.87
N ALA A 219 -10.12 -6.68 -8.32
CA ALA A 219 -10.95 -5.86 -7.46
C ALA A 219 -11.92 -6.79 -6.70
N ALA A 220 -11.36 -7.52 -5.76
CA ALA A 220 -12.06 -8.11 -4.66
C ALA A 220 -12.19 -6.96 -3.65
N GLY A 221 -13.16 -6.08 -3.89
CA GLY A 221 -13.21 -4.73 -3.32
C GLY A 221 -12.94 -4.68 -1.82
N SER A 222 -11.86 -4.01 -1.40
CA SER A 222 -11.51 -3.66 -0.02
C SER A 222 -12.15 -4.58 1.04
N PHE A 223 -11.88 -5.88 0.94
CA PHE A 223 -12.51 -6.87 1.79
C PHE A 223 -11.73 -6.91 3.10
N GLY A 224 -12.35 -6.45 4.17
CA GLY A 224 -11.84 -6.62 5.52
C GLY A 224 -11.57 -8.10 5.75
N LEU A 225 -10.30 -8.46 5.78
CA LEU A 225 -9.80 -9.74 6.28
C LEU A 225 -10.04 -9.73 7.80
N ASN A 226 -11.30 -9.83 8.22
CA ASN A 226 -11.61 -9.98 9.63
C ASN A 226 -11.17 -11.40 10.02
N PRO A 227 -10.22 -11.56 10.96
CA PRO A 227 -10.02 -12.86 11.59
C PRO A 227 -11.39 -13.30 12.12
N SER A 228 -11.77 -14.57 11.93
CA SER A 228 -13.07 -15.01 12.40
C SER A 228 -13.13 -14.83 13.92
N ASN A 229 -14.11 -14.04 14.39
CA ASN A 229 -14.38 -13.82 15.82
C ASN A 229 -15.09 -15.03 16.44
N ASN A 230 -15.35 -16.07 15.64
CA ASN A 230 -16.14 -17.21 16.03
C ASN A 230 -15.32 -18.16 16.91
N ALA A 231 -15.60 -18.11 18.21
CA ALA A 231 -15.25 -19.11 19.20
C ALA A 231 -15.85 -20.51 18.92
N TRP A 232 -16.47 -20.72 17.75
CA TRP A 232 -17.10 -21.98 17.31
C TRP A 232 -16.13 -22.99 16.69
N ALA A 233 -14.88 -22.59 16.40
CA ALA A 233 -13.85 -23.53 15.99
C ALA A 233 -13.36 -24.35 17.20
N ASP A 234 -14.20 -25.33 17.54
CA ASP A 234 -13.92 -26.41 18.46
C ASP A 234 -12.59 -27.06 18.07
N ALA A 235 -11.73 -27.31 19.06
CA ALA A 235 -10.45 -28.01 18.94
C ALA A 235 -10.56 -29.49 18.49
N LYS A 236 -11.68 -29.86 17.83
CA LYS A 236 -12.09 -31.22 17.45
C LYS A 236 -12.14 -31.47 15.94
N ALA A 237 -12.03 -30.47 15.07
CA ALA A 237 -11.97 -30.67 13.62
C ALA A 237 -10.58 -31.22 13.20
N LYS A 238 -10.37 -32.53 13.34
CA LYS A 238 -9.10 -33.22 13.03
C LYS A 238 -8.94 -33.63 11.55
N GLY A 239 -9.79 -33.13 10.65
CA GLY A 239 -9.82 -33.54 9.24
C GLY A 239 -10.09 -32.38 8.30
N GLY A 240 -9.90 -32.60 7.00
CA GLY A 240 -10.14 -31.57 5.99
C GLY A 240 -9.06 -30.48 5.96
N LEU A 241 -9.44 -29.25 5.65
CA LEU A 241 -8.55 -28.08 5.64
C LEU A 241 -7.99 -27.74 7.03
N ALA A 242 -8.66 -28.18 8.10
CA ALA A 242 -8.24 -27.91 9.47
C ALA A 242 -6.88 -28.54 9.81
N LYS A 243 -6.48 -29.62 9.11
CA LYS A 243 -5.11 -30.20 9.17
C LYS A 243 -4.03 -29.14 8.88
N TRP A 244 -4.38 -28.12 8.11
CA TRP A 244 -3.50 -27.06 7.67
C TRP A 244 -3.86 -25.69 8.29
N GLY A 245 -4.66 -25.67 9.36
CA GLY A 245 -5.17 -24.45 9.99
C GLY A 245 -6.26 -23.73 9.17
N GLY A 246 -6.84 -24.41 8.17
CA GLY A 246 -7.84 -23.83 7.28
C GLY A 246 -9.29 -24.22 7.57
N GLU A 247 -10.22 -23.36 7.15
CA GLU A 247 -11.66 -23.63 7.15
C GLU A 247 -12.31 -22.92 5.95
N LEU A 248 -13.40 -23.49 5.43
CA LEU A 248 -14.30 -22.81 4.50
C LEU A 248 -15.36 -22.07 5.30
N ASP A 249 -15.14 -20.78 5.58
CA ASP A 249 -16.19 -19.93 6.15
C ASP A 249 -17.10 -19.36 5.05
N HIS A 250 -18.25 -18.83 5.44
CA HIS A 250 -19.18 -18.10 4.59
C HIS A 250 -19.46 -16.75 5.24
N ASP A 251 -19.22 -15.66 4.52
CA ASP A 251 -19.60 -14.34 5.04
C ASP A 251 -21.10 -14.32 5.29
N GLY A 252 -21.49 -13.72 6.42
CA GLY A 252 -22.88 -13.60 6.83
C GLY A 252 -23.75 -13.18 5.65
N VAL A 253 -24.63 -14.08 5.22
CA VAL A 253 -25.51 -13.81 4.09
C VAL A 253 -26.57 -12.83 4.55
N GLN A 254 -26.42 -11.58 4.16
CA GLN A 254 -27.43 -10.56 4.37
C GLN A 254 -28.60 -10.84 3.41
N PHE A 255 -29.83 -10.78 3.91
CA PHE A 255 -31.02 -10.80 3.05
C PHE A 255 -30.88 -9.73 1.95
N ASN A 256 -31.18 -10.11 0.71
CA ASN A 256 -31.01 -9.30 -0.52
C ASN A 256 -29.56 -9.08 -0.99
N ARG A 257 -28.56 -9.70 -0.37
CA ARG A 257 -27.18 -9.73 -0.86
C ARG A 257 -26.61 -11.15 -0.71
N PRO A 258 -27.00 -12.10 -1.59
CA PRO A 258 -26.31 -13.39 -1.65
C PRO A 258 -24.86 -13.12 -2.04
N THR A 259 -23.98 -13.03 -1.06
CA THR A 259 -22.55 -12.98 -1.31
C THR A 259 -22.11 -14.38 -1.65
N ARG A 260 -21.41 -14.55 -2.79
CA ARG A 260 -20.72 -15.80 -3.11
C ARG A 260 -19.91 -16.25 -1.90
N SER A 261 -19.85 -17.56 -1.70
CA SER A 261 -19.00 -18.20 -0.70
C SER A 261 -17.62 -17.56 -0.76
N ARG A 262 -17.31 -16.80 0.26
CA ARG A 262 -16.00 -16.19 0.43
C ARG A 262 -15.25 -17.16 1.30
N MET A 263 -14.16 -17.77 0.83
CA MET A 263 -13.24 -18.36 1.80
C MET A 263 -12.66 -17.22 2.62
N PHE A 264 -13.11 -17.09 3.87
CA PHE A 264 -12.38 -16.31 4.84
C PHE A 264 -11.49 -17.20 5.67
N ALA A 265 -10.31 -16.64 5.86
CA ALA A 265 -9.41 -16.85 6.98
C ALA A 265 -9.30 -18.31 7.42
N LEU A 266 -8.23 -18.93 6.94
CA LEU A 266 -7.50 -19.89 7.76
C LEU A 266 -7.42 -19.32 9.17
N LYS A 267 -8.05 -19.98 10.13
CA LYS A 267 -7.96 -19.55 11.52
C LYS A 267 -6.49 -19.65 11.92
N GLY A 268 -5.86 -18.50 12.13
CA GLY A 268 -4.41 -18.37 12.19
C GLY A 268 -3.83 -18.00 10.82
N TRP A 269 -4.08 -16.76 10.40
CA TRP A 269 -3.32 -16.06 9.35
C TRP A 269 -1.88 -16.56 9.33
N ALA A 270 -1.34 -16.89 8.15
CA ALA A 270 -0.07 -17.61 7.96
C ALA A 270 0.86 -17.42 9.17
N PRO A 271 1.21 -18.48 9.94
CA PRO A 271 2.17 -18.31 11.02
C PRO A 271 3.33 -17.54 10.40
N PRO A 272 3.76 -16.42 11.02
CA PRO A 272 4.71 -15.55 10.38
C PRO A 272 5.91 -16.39 9.97
N LEU A 273 6.47 -16.08 8.80
CA LEU A 273 7.62 -16.83 8.32
C LEU A 273 8.64 -16.89 9.44
N ALA A 274 9.10 -18.10 9.75
CA ALA A 274 10.01 -18.31 10.84
C ALA A 274 11.31 -17.51 10.62
N VAL A 275 11.96 -17.16 11.72
CA VAL A 275 13.27 -16.49 11.67
C VAL A 275 14.23 -17.35 10.85
N GLY A 276 14.98 -16.69 9.96
CA GLY A 276 15.95 -17.36 9.10
C GLY A 276 15.35 -18.02 7.86
N THR A 277 14.05 -17.91 7.59
CA THR A 277 13.45 -18.44 6.37
C THR A 277 14.09 -17.83 5.13
N PRO A 278 14.78 -18.64 4.30
CA PRO A 278 15.51 -18.13 3.16
C PRO A 278 14.60 -17.97 1.94
N GLY A 279 14.94 -17.01 1.10
CA GLY A 279 14.27 -16.76 -0.17
C GLY A 279 15.00 -15.69 -0.97
N PHE A 280 14.26 -15.08 -1.90
CA PHE A 280 14.74 -13.95 -2.68
C PHE A 280 13.58 -13.01 -2.97
N ILE A 281 13.91 -11.75 -3.23
CA ILE A 281 12.93 -10.74 -3.62
C ILE A 281 12.66 -10.95 -5.10
N TRP A 282 11.44 -11.39 -5.44
CA TRP A 282 11.04 -11.49 -6.84
C TRP A 282 11.03 -10.09 -7.47
N GLU A 283 10.28 -9.19 -6.87
CA GLU A 283 10.11 -7.81 -7.34
C GLU A 283 9.82 -6.82 -6.19
N MET A 284 10.10 -5.55 -6.47
CA MET A 284 9.75 -4.40 -5.64
C MET A 284 8.73 -3.53 -6.37
N ARG A 285 7.64 -3.16 -5.70
CA ARG A 285 6.55 -2.37 -6.27
C ARG A 285 6.05 -1.32 -5.28
N GLY A 286 6.36 -0.04 -5.50
CA GLY A 286 5.80 1.05 -4.71
C GLY A 286 5.92 0.86 -3.19
N GLY A 287 7.07 0.39 -2.71
CA GLY A 287 7.29 0.10 -1.27
C GLY A 287 6.79 -1.25 -0.79
N THR A 288 6.33 -2.11 -1.69
CA THR A 288 5.94 -3.49 -1.40
C THR A 288 6.94 -4.48 -2.01
N VAL A 289 7.31 -5.50 -1.26
CA VAL A 289 8.18 -6.59 -1.71
C VAL A 289 7.31 -7.80 -2.03
N VAL A 290 7.55 -8.44 -3.18
CA VAL A 290 7.12 -9.82 -3.43
C VAL A 290 8.30 -10.73 -3.08
N PHE A 291 8.19 -11.43 -1.96
CA PHE A 291 9.18 -12.36 -1.45
C PHE A 291 8.82 -13.79 -1.82
N VAL A 292 9.78 -14.52 -2.39
CA VAL A 292 9.63 -15.95 -2.73
C VAL A 292 10.59 -16.76 -1.88
N THR A 293 10.05 -17.65 -1.04
CA THR A 293 10.84 -18.56 -0.21
C THR A 293 11.48 -19.66 -1.06
N LEU A 294 12.55 -20.28 -0.57
CA LEU A 294 13.25 -21.35 -1.29
C LEU A 294 12.45 -22.66 -1.45
N ASP A 295 11.24 -22.74 -0.89
CA ASP A 295 10.26 -23.80 -1.14
C ASP A 295 9.14 -23.37 -2.11
N GLY A 296 9.26 -22.18 -2.73
CA GLY A 296 8.26 -21.62 -3.64
C GLY A 296 7.00 -21.03 -3.01
N GLY A 297 7.01 -20.80 -1.69
CA GLY A 297 6.03 -19.93 -1.05
C GLY A 297 6.19 -18.49 -1.53
N ARG A 298 5.08 -17.77 -1.68
CA ARG A 298 5.07 -16.42 -2.25
C ARG A 298 4.29 -15.47 -1.35
N TYR A 299 4.96 -14.41 -0.93
CA TYR A 299 4.47 -13.49 0.08
C TYR A 299 4.65 -12.04 -0.36
N GLN A 300 3.74 -11.19 0.09
CA GLN A 300 3.75 -9.76 -0.12
C GLN A 300 3.92 -9.09 1.24
N ILE A 301 4.93 -8.24 1.37
CA ILE A 301 5.15 -7.43 2.57
C ILE A 301 5.25 -5.96 2.19
N SER A 302 4.58 -5.11 2.97
CA SER A 302 4.81 -3.68 2.91
C SER A 302 6.08 -3.36 3.67
N VAL A 303 6.99 -2.63 3.04
CA VAL A 303 8.18 -2.10 3.68
C VAL A 303 7.73 -0.95 4.58
N GLY A 304 7.89 -1.12 5.90
CA GLY A 304 7.45 -0.12 6.88
C GLY A 304 8.43 1.05 7.04
N ASN A 305 8.02 2.06 7.81
CA ASN A 305 8.83 3.23 8.21
C ASN A 305 9.75 2.99 9.42
N ASP A 306 9.90 1.75 9.88
CA ASP A 306 10.69 1.44 11.08
C ASP A 306 12.11 1.03 10.66
N PRO A 307 13.15 1.55 11.32
CA PRO A 307 14.55 1.41 10.92
C PRO A 307 15.07 -0.02 10.85
N SER A 308 14.46 -0.97 11.56
CA SER A 308 14.94 -2.37 11.52
C SER A 308 14.51 -3.10 10.23
N PRO A 309 15.37 -3.91 9.60
CA PRO A 309 14.98 -4.61 8.38
C PRO A 309 14.10 -5.84 8.70
N VAL A 310 13.09 -6.10 7.87
CA VAL A 310 12.27 -7.34 7.92
C VAL A 310 12.91 -8.51 7.14
N LEU A 311 13.85 -8.18 6.25
CA LEU A 311 14.63 -9.08 5.43
C LEU A 311 16.10 -8.68 5.51
N GLU A 312 17.00 -9.63 5.69
CA GLU A 312 18.45 -9.38 5.67
C GLU A 312 19.14 -10.17 4.55
N LYS A 313 20.29 -9.69 4.08
CA LYS A 313 21.02 -10.31 2.96
C LYS A 313 21.57 -11.69 3.32
N GLY A 314 21.57 -12.57 2.33
CA GLY A 314 22.03 -13.96 2.41
C GLY A 314 20.95 -14.91 2.89
N ALA A 315 21.08 -16.19 2.50
CA ALA A 315 20.19 -17.26 2.97
C ALA A 315 20.57 -17.78 4.36
N GLY A 316 21.76 -17.44 4.88
CA GLY A 316 22.29 -18.02 6.12
C GLY A 316 22.71 -19.50 5.97
N PRO A 317 23.27 -20.10 7.04
CA PRO A 317 23.67 -21.51 7.01
C PRO A 317 22.46 -22.42 6.86
N GLN A 318 22.58 -23.46 6.03
CA GLN A 318 21.48 -24.40 5.79
C GLN A 318 20.97 -25.11 7.04
N SER A 319 21.85 -25.32 8.03
CA SER A 319 21.48 -25.89 9.33
C SER A 319 20.50 -25.02 10.12
N GLY A 320 20.45 -23.72 9.82
CA GLY A 320 19.51 -22.76 10.40
C GLY A 320 18.25 -22.52 9.57
N TRP A 321 18.11 -23.17 8.40
CA TRP A 321 16.91 -23.04 7.59
C TRP A 321 15.76 -23.78 8.28
N PRO A 322 14.60 -23.13 8.50
CA PRO A 322 13.48 -23.84 9.08
C PRO A 322 12.87 -24.80 8.05
N ALA A 323 11.98 -25.69 8.52
CA ALA A 323 11.32 -26.68 7.67
C ALA A 323 10.57 -26.01 6.50
N PRO A 324 10.44 -26.69 5.34
CA PRO A 324 9.65 -26.16 4.23
C PRO A 324 8.17 -26.10 4.60
N LEU A 325 7.39 -25.48 3.72
CA LEU A 325 5.95 -25.33 3.83
C LEU A 325 5.54 -24.51 5.06
N GLN A 326 6.17 -23.35 5.28
CA GLN A 326 5.79 -22.40 6.35
C GLN A 326 4.46 -21.66 6.08
N HIS A 327 3.57 -22.31 5.33
CA HIS A 327 2.16 -22.06 5.04
C HIS A 327 1.69 -20.61 4.80
N ALA A 328 1.20 -20.38 3.58
CA ALA A 328 -0.14 -19.84 3.36
C ALA A 328 -0.93 -20.89 2.56
N LEU A 329 -2.13 -21.26 2.99
CA LEU A 329 -2.99 -22.07 2.10
C LEU A 329 -3.46 -21.21 0.93
N VAL A 330 -3.59 -21.86 -0.21
CA VAL A 330 -4.17 -21.28 -1.42
C VAL A 330 -5.69 -21.25 -1.27
N ASP A 331 -6.28 -20.07 -1.44
CA ASP A 331 -7.73 -19.91 -1.50
C ASP A 331 -8.26 -20.00 -2.96
N MET A 332 -9.56 -19.87 -3.16
CA MET A 332 -10.20 -19.94 -4.49
C MET A 332 -9.80 -18.74 -5.32
N GLY A 333 -9.70 -17.56 -4.70
CA GLY A 333 -9.15 -16.37 -5.33
C GLY A 333 -7.73 -16.63 -5.82
N THR A 334 -6.90 -17.28 -5.01
CA THR A 334 -5.52 -17.66 -5.30
C THR A 334 -5.46 -18.62 -6.47
N VAL A 335 -6.30 -19.66 -6.47
CA VAL A 335 -6.36 -20.63 -7.58
C VAL A 335 -6.76 -19.91 -8.87
N ARG A 336 -7.81 -19.08 -8.84
CA ARG A 336 -8.25 -18.25 -9.99
C ARG A 336 -7.12 -17.35 -10.50
N MET A 337 -6.40 -16.71 -9.59
CA MET A 337 -5.29 -15.81 -9.92
C MET A 337 -4.09 -16.57 -10.48
N PHE A 338 -3.78 -17.76 -9.96
CA PHE A 338 -2.77 -18.63 -10.55
C PHE A 338 -3.18 -19.07 -11.95
N ALA A 339 -4.43 -19.42 -12.20
CA ALA A 339 -4.88 -19.78 -13.54
C ALA A 339 -4.80 -18.58 -14.50
N LYS A 340 -5.25 -17.39 -14.07
CA LYS A 340 -5.17 -16.15 -14.85
C LYS A 340 -3.73 -15.75 -15.17
N GLY A 341 -2.83 -15.90 -14.21
CA GLY A 341 -1.38 -15.73 -14.39
C GLY A 341 -0.68 -16.92 -15.06
N LYS A 342 -1.41 -17.92 -15.56
CA LYS A 342 -0.88 -19.15 -16.18
C LYS A 342 0.12 -19.93 -15.31
N ALA A 343 0.03 -19.76 -14.00
CA ALA A 343 0.81 -20.48 -13.00
C ALA A 343 0.28 -21.89 -12.73
N ILE A 344 -0.98 -22.15 -13.06
CA ILE A 344 -1.60 -23.48 -13.05
C ILE A 344 -2.47 -23.65 -14.30
N PRO A 345 -2.80 -24.89 -14.70
CA PRO A 345 -3.75 -25.15 -15.78
C PRO A 345 -5.13 -24.54 -15.51
N GLU A 346 -5.73 -23.93 -16.53
CA GLU A 346 -7.03 -23.24 -16.41
C GLU A 346 -8.18 -24.17 -15.98
N ASN A 347 -8.11 -25.46 -16.35
CA ASN A 347 -9.12 -26.45 -15.97
C ASN A 347 -9.17 -26.68 -14.45
N VAL A 348 -8.05 -26.55 -13.75
CA VAL A 348 -8.02 -26.69 -12.28
C VAL A 348 -8.85 -25.60 -11.62
N ALA A 349 -8.75 -24.35 -12.09
CA ALA A 349 -9.57 -23.25 -11.60
C ALA A 349 -11.04 -23.44 -11.98
N LYS A 350 -11.34 -23.84 -13.22
CA LYS A 350 -12.73 -24.11 -13.67
C LYS A 350 -13.43 -25.20 -12.87
N GLU A 351 -12.73 -26.27 -12.52
CA GLU A 351 -13.26 -27.34 -11.67
C GLU A 351 -13.61 -26.83 -10.27
N ILE A 352 -12.70 -26.06 -9.66
CA ILE A 352 -12.94 -25.44 -8.34
C ILE A 352 -14.09 -24.44 -8.41
N ASP A 353 -14.16 -23.61 -9.46
CA ASP A 353 -15.25 -22.66 -9.68
C ASP A 353 -16.60 -23.34 -9.85
N THR A 354 -16.65 -24.46 -10.58
CA THR A 354 -17.89 -25.23 -10.75
C THR A 354 -18.38 -25.80 -9.41
N LEU A 355 -17.46 -26.25 -8.55
CA LEU A 355 -17.79 -26.73 -7.21
C LEU A 355 -18.23 -25.61 -6.26
N ASP A 356 -17.60 -24.44 -6.37
CA ASP A 356 -17.98 -23.22 -5.66
C ASP A 356 -19.38 -22.75 -6.07
N ASP A 357 -19.65 -22.67 -7.37
CA ASP A 357 -20.96 -22.31 -7.92
C ASP A 357 -22.03 -23.31 -7.49
N ALA A 358 -21.76 -24.63 -7.49
CA ALA A 358 -22.70 -25.64 -7.01
C ALA A 358 -23.04 -25.48 -5.52
N TYR A 359 -22.04 -25.23 -4.68
CA TYR A 359 -22.26 -24.94 -3.27
C TYR A 359 -23.06 -23.64 -3.08
N PHE A 360 -22.72 -22.59 -3.82
CA PHE A 360 -23.41 -21.30 -3.79
C PHE A 360 -24.86 -21.40 -4.24
N ASP A 361 -25.14 -22.15 -5.30
CA ASP A 361 -26.49 -22.38 -5.82
C ASP A 361 -27.35 -23.16 -4.81
N CYS A 362 -26.77 -24.16 -4.12
CA CYS A 362 -27.45 -24.83 -3.02
C CYS A 362 -27.79 -23.84 -1.90
N PHE A 363 -26.84 -23.01 -1.50
CA PHE A 363 -27.02 -22.03 -0.43
C PHE A 363 -28.12 -21.02 -0.79
N ASN A 364 -28.05 -20.45 -1.99
CA ASN A 364 -29.05 -19.51 -2.53
C ASN A 364 -30.44 -20.12 -2.60
N LYS A 365 -30.57 -21.40 -2.91
CA LYS A 365 -31.87 -22.08 -2.92
C LYS A 365 -32.50 -22.09 -1.54
N VAL A 366 -31.72 -22.33 -0.47
CA VAL A 366 -32.22 -22.29 0.92
C VAL A 366 -32.67 -20.87 1.31
N TRP A 367 -31.84 -19.86 0.99
CA TRP A 367 -32.15 -18.47 1.30
C TRP A 367 -33.28 -17.88 0.48
N LYS A 368 -33.45 -18.32 -0.78
CA LYS A 368 -34.59 -17.93 -1.60
C LYS A 368 -35.91 -18.38 -0.94
N SER A 369 -35.97 -19.62 -0.46
CA SER A 369 -37.14 -20.11 0.28
C SER A 369 -37.37 -19.33 1.58
N ALA A 370 -36.30 -18.99 2.31
CA ALA A 370 -36.41 -18.16 3.52
C ALA A 370 -36.93 -16.75 3.21
N LYS A 371 -36.48 -16.14 2.10
CA LYS A 371 -36.97 -14.85 1.64
C LYS A 371 -38.45 -14.91 1.28
N GLU A 372 -38.89 -15.91 0.52
CA GLU A 372 -40.30 -16.09 0.18
C GLU A 372 -41.19 -16.24 1.44
N GLU A 373 -40.68 -16.86 2.50
CA GLU A 373 -41.39 -16.97 3.78
C GLU A 373 -41.41 -15.66 4.56
N ARG A 374 -40.28 -14.95 4.59
CA ARG A 374 -40.19 -13.59 5.13
C ARG A 374 -41.18 -12.65 4.46
N ASP A 375 -41.22 -12.62 3.12
CA ASP A 375 -42.10 -11.74 2.35
C ASP A 375 -43.58 -12.03 2.69
N LYS A 376 -43.96 -13.30 2.91
CA LYS A 376 -45.29 -13.69 3.39
C LYS A 376 -45.60 -13.19 4.80
N ILE A 377 -44.63 -13.24 5.72
CA ILE A 377 -44.79 -12.73 7.09
C ILE A 377 -44.93 -11.20 7.08
N GLU A 378 -44.10 -10.51 6.31
CA GLU A 378 -44.15 -9.05 6.17
C GLU A 378 -45.50 -8.59 5.60
N ALA A 379 -46.04 -9.30 4.60
CA ALA A 379 -47.35 -9.04 4.00
C ALA A 379 -48.57 -9.45 4.87
N SER A 380 -48.35 -10.20 5.96
CA SER A 380 -49.44 -10.68 6.82
C SER A 380 -50.08 -9.58 7.68
N ALA A 381 -51.30 -9.83 8.17
CA ALA A 381 -52.02 -8.92 9.08
C ALA A 381 -51.57 -9.01 10.55
N LEU A 382 -50.44 -9.67 10.84
CA LEU A 382 -49.90 -9.82 12.19
C LEU A 382 -49.45 -8.48 12.79
N SER A 383 -49.46 -8.38 14.12
CA SER A 383 -48.87 -7.23 14.80
C SER A 383 -47.35 -7.14 14.59
N ALA A 384 -46.76 -5.96 14.80
CA ALA A 384 -45.31 -5.76 14.63
C ALA A 384 -44.48 -6.73 15.50
N ASN A 385 -44.91 -6.97 16.75
CA ASN A 385 -44.21 -7.88 17.67
C ASN A 385 -44.28 -9.34 17.20
N GLU A 386 -45.43 -9.78 16.71
CA GLU A 386 -45.59 -11.14 16.15
C GLU A 386 -44.77 -11.32 14.87
N LYS A 387 -44.72 -10.29 14.01
CA LYS A 387 -43.86 -10.29 12.81
C LYS A 387 -42.40 -10.44 13.20
N TRP A 388 -41.91 -9.64 14.14
CA TRP A 388 -40.50 -9.69 14.55
C TRP A 388 -40.09 -11.07 15.10
N GLY A 389 -40.93 -11.67 15.95
CA GLY A 389 -40.70 -13.02 16.46
C GLY A 389 -40.65 -14.09 15.35
N LYS A 390 -41.55 -14.01 14.35
CA LYS A 390 -41.54 -14.95 13.22
C LYS A 390 -40.38 -14.72 12.25
N LEU A 391 -40.07 -13.47 11.95
CA LEU A 391 -38.98 -13.09 11.05
C LEU A 391 -37.64 -13.63 11.56
N SER A 392 -37.30 -13.36 12.83
CA SER A 392 -36.07 -13.88 13.44
C SER A 392 -36.00 -15.42 13.41
N GLY A 393 -37.15 -16.10 13.54
CA GLY A 393 -37.25 -17.56 13.38
C GLY A 393 -36.92 -18.04 11.97
N VAL A 394 -37.34 -17.32 10.92
CA VAL A 394 -37.02 -17.65 9.52
C VAL A 394 -35.52 -17.50 9.25
N GLU A 395 -34.90 -16.40 9.69
CA GLU A 395 -33.46 -16.17 9.49
C GLU A 395 -32.64 -17.26 10.17
N LYS A 396 -32.92 -17.53 11.47
CA LYS A 396 -32.26 -18.58 12.23
C LYS A 396 -32.46 -19.97 11.64
N SER A 397 -33.65 -20.26 11.11
CA SER A 397 -33.94 -21.53 10.44
C SER A 397 -33.10 -21.70 9.17
N ALA A 398 -33.00 -20.65 8.35
CA ALA A 398 -32.18 -20.65 7.14
C ALA A 398 -30.69 -20.82 7.46
N GLU A 399 -30.18 -20.08 8.45
CA GLU A 399 -28.80 -20.20 8.95
C GLU A 399 -28.47 -21.61 9.45
N LEU A 400 -29.40 -22.29 10.11
CA LEU A 400 -29.19 -23.67 10.59
C LEU A 400 -29.36 -24.73 9.49
N LYS A 401 -30.22 -24.45 8.50
CA LYS A 401 -30.57 -25.40 7.43
C LYS A 401 -29.55 -25.40 6.30
N ALA A 402 -29.08 -24.22 5.87
CA ALA A 402 -28.21 -24.09 4.71
C ALA A 402 -26.89 -24.86 4.86
N PRO A 403 -26.14 -24.77 5.98
CA PRO A 403 -24.91 -25.53 6.16
C PRO A 403 -25.15 -27.05 6.13
N LYS A 404 -26.24 -27.53 6.73
CA LYS A 404 -26.56 -28.97 6.75
C LYS A 404 -26.95 -29.49 5.36
N GLN A 405 -27.78 -28.74 4.65
CA GLN A 405 -28.27 -29.14 3.33
C GLN A 405 -27.17 -29.08 2.26
N CYS A 406 -26.28 -28.08 2.35
CA CYS A 406 -25.23 -27.83 1.36
C CYS A 406 -23.88 -28.44 1.74
N ALA A 407 -23.78 -29.14 2.88
CA ALA A 407 -22.58 -29.86 3.31
C ALA A 407 -22.01 -30.82 2.25
N PRO A 408 -22.81 -31.56 1.45
CA PRO A 408 -22.25 -32.43 0.41
C PRO A 408 -21.47 -31.67 -0.67
N ASP A 409 -21.95 -30.51 -1.12
CA ASP A 409 -21.28 -29.71 -2.15
C ASP A 409 -20.07 -28.98 -1.56
N LEU A 410 -20.18 -28.48 -0.33
CA LEU A 410 -19.05 -27.94 0.42
C LEU A 410 -17.92 -28.98 0.56
N LYS A 411 -18.25 -30.23 0.89
CA LYS A 411 -17.28 -31.32 1.03
C LYS A 411 -16.56 -31.64 -0.29
N LYS A 412 -17.26 -31.57 -1.44
CA LYS A 412 -16.62 -31.76 -2.75
C LYS A 412 -15.62 -30.63 -3.04
N LEU A 413 -16.03 -29.38 -2.80
CA LEU A 413 -15.15 -28.21 -2.93
C LEU A 413 -13.92 -28.34 -2.04
N GLU A 414 -14.12 -28.65 -0.76
CA GLU A 414 -13.03 -28.83 0.21
C GLU A 414 -12.06 -29.93 -0.23
N THR A 415 -12.58 -31.09 -0.66
CA THR A 415 -11.76 -32.23 -1.13
C THR A 415 -10.91 -31.83 -2.34
N ARG A 416 -11.46 -31.06 -3.28
CA ARG A 416 -10.73 -30.59 -4.46
C ARG A 416 -9.63 -29.60 -4.10
N LEU A 417 -9.91 -28.67 -3.18
CA LEU A 417 -8.93 -27.71 -2.67
C LEU A 417 -7.79 -28.41 -1.91
N ILE A 418 -8.11 -29.38 -1.05
CA ILE A 418 -7.10 -30.19 -0.36
C ILE A 418 -6.21 -30.91 -1.37
N SER A 419 -6.80 -31.56 -2.38
CA SER A 419 -6.04 -32.27 -3.41
C SER A 419 -5.09 -31.32 -4.16
N PHE A 420 -5.53 -30.09 -4.43
CA PHE A 420 -4.68 -29.06 -5.04
C PHE A 420 -3.55 -28.60 -4.12
N ILE A 421 -3.83 -28.36 -2.83
CA ILE A 421 -2.84 -28.00 -1.81
C ILE A 421 -1.78 -29.10 -1.68
N GLU A 422 -2.21 -30.37 -1.58
CA GLU A 422 -1.31 -31.51 -1.44
C GLU A 422 -0.41 -31.68 -2.66
N ALA A 423 -0.95 -31.58 -3.88
CA ALA A 423 -0.15 -31.61 -5.10
C ALA A 423 0.92 -30.50 -5.13
N ARG A 424 0.53 -29.26 -4.80
CA ARG A 424 1.50 -28.14 -4.70
C ARG A 424 2.52 -28.35 -3.59
N ASN A 425 2.14 -28.90 -2.45
CA ASN A 425 3.09 -29.16 -1.35
C ASN A 425 4.18 -30.15 -1.77
N VAL A 426 3.84 -31.19 -2.55
CA VAL A 426 4.83 -32.11 -3.12
C VAL A 426 5.83 -31.36 -4.02
N GLU A 427 5.34 -30.50 -4.92
CA GLU A 427 6.21 -29.69 -5.79
C GLU A 427 7.10 -28.74 -4.99
N ARG A 428 6.55 -28.06 -3.98
CA ARG A 428 7.27 -27.14 -3.10
C ARG A 428 8.36 -27.82 -2.30
N THR A 429 8.09 -29.00 -1.75
CA THR A 429 9.11 -29.82 -1.07
C THR A 429 10.25 -30.18 -2.04
N ALA A 430 9.93 -30.59 -3.26
CA ALA A 430 10.95 -30.89 -4.27
C ALA A 430 11.79 -29.65 -4.65
N ILE A 431 11.17 -28.46 -4.70
CA ILE A 431 11.88 -27.19 -4.93
C ILE A 431 12.84 -26.88 -3.77
N TYR A 432 12.38 -27.08 -2.54
CA TYR A 432 13.21 -26.86 -1.35
C TYR A 432 14.42 -27.78 -1.31
N ASP A 433 14.26 -29.06 -1.67
CA ASP A 433 15.36 -30.02 -1.73
C ASP A 433 16.39 -29.66 -2.82
N LYS A 434 15.91 -29.15 -3.97
CA LYS A 434 16.79 -28.59 -5.01
C LYS A 434 17.55 -27.36 -4.51
N ALA A 435 16.88 -26.44 -3.83
CA ALA A 435 17.49 -25.24 -3.28
C ALA A 435 18.56 -25.58 -2.23
N LYS A 436 18.26 -26.53 -1.32
CA LYS A 436 19.24 -27.09 -0.37
C LYS A 436 20.43 -27.70 -1.10
N SER A 437 20.22 -28.42 -2.20
CA SER A 437 21.34 -29.03 -2.93
C SER A 437 22.23 -27.99 -3.62
N ARG A 438 21.64 -26.88 -4.06
CA ARG A 438 22.34 -25.80 -4.77
C ARG A 438 23.18 -24.91 -3.85
N PHE A 439 22.62 -24.48 -2.73
CA PHE A 439 23.24 -23.46 -1.86
C PHE A 439 23.95 -24.08 -0.65
N LYS A 440 24.53 -25.28 -0.83
CA LYS A 440 25.26 -25.97 0.25
C LYS A 440 26.48 -25.21 0.72
#